data_AF-A0A847VMK6-F1
#
_entry.id   AF-A0A847VMK6-F1
#
_cell.length_a   1.000
_cell.length_b   1.000
_cell.length_c   1.000
_cell.angle_alpha   90.00
_cell.angle_beta   90.00
_cell.angle_gamma   90.00
#
_symmetry.space_group_name_H-M   'P 1'
#
loop_
_entity.id
_entity.type
_entity.pdbx_description
1 polymer ?
#
loop_
_entity_poly.entity_id
_entity_poly.type
_entity_poly.pdbx_seq_one_letter_code
_entity_poly.pdbx_strand_id
1 'polypeptide(L)' 'MSVCSSACTWSARLHRPGTPLAIETVPVPQPGAGELLLEVAACGLCGTDIHLAVDGDIPVART' A
#
# COMPACT_ATOMS: atom_id res chain seq x y z
N MET A 1 8.83 -13.27 14.39
CA MET A 1 8.26 -12.19 13.56
C MET A 1 8.05 -11.00 14.48
N SER A 2 8.97 -10.05 14.46
CA SER A 2 8.89 -8.86 15.31
C SER A 2 7.81 -7.96 14.72
N VAL A 3 6.76 -7.67 15.49
CA VAL A 3 5.79 -6.62 15.18
C VAL A 3 6.55 -5.31 15.03
N CYS A 4 6.33 -4.59 13.93
CA CYS A 4 6.79 -3.22 13.77
C CYS A 4 6.19 -2.41 14.92
N SER A 5 7.00 -1.58 15.61
CA SER A 5 6.49 -0.73 16.70
C SER A 5 5.31 0.12 16.22
N SER A 6 4.49 0.68 17.11
CA SER A 6 3.34 1.53 16.76
C SER A 6 3.65 2.76 15.89
N ALA A 7 4.94 3.06 15.67
CA ALA A 7 5.41 4.12 14.78
C ALA A 7 5.56 3.67 13.31
N CYS A 8 5.59 2.36 13.03
CA CYS A 8 5.81 1.81 11.69
C CYS A 8 4.90 0.62 11.38
N THR A 9 4.72 0.34 10.09
CA THR A 9 4.01 -0.83 9.59
C THR A 9 4.67 -1.35 8.32
N TRP A 10 4.34 -2.58 7.92
CA TRP A 10 4.78 -3.12 6.63
C TRP A 10 3.79 -2.76 5.53
N SER A 11 4.32 -2.45 4.35
CA SER A 11 3.53 -2.14 3.16
C SER A 11 4.18 -2.76 1.94
N ALA A 12 3.37 -3.37 1.06
CA ALA A 12 3.79 -3.74 -0.28
C ALA A 12 3.62 -2.53 -1.20
N ARG A 13 4.72 -1.98 -1.72
CA ARG A 13 4.72 -0.73 -2.49
C ARG A 13 5.15 -0.95 -3.93
N LEU A 14 4.37 -0.42 -4.87
CA LEU A 14 4.71 -0.33 -6.28
C LEU A 14 5.34 1.02 -6.55
N HIS A 15 6.62 1.04 -6.93
CA HIS A 15 7.30 2.28 -7.30
C HIS A 15 7.16 2.62 -8.78
N ARG A 16 7.05 1.59 -9.63
CA ARG A 16 6.89 1.74 -11.08
C ARG A 16 6.15 0.53 -11.67
N PRO A 17 5.23 0.74 -12.63
CA PRO A 17 4.67 -0.37 -13.40
C PRO A 17 5.75 -1.23 -14.07
N GLY A 18 5.47 -2.52 -14.21
CA GLY A 18 6.38 -3.53 -14.74
C GLY A 18 7.54 -3.90 -13.80
N THR A 19 7.49 -3.50 -12.52
CA THR A 19 8.49 -3.90 -11.50
C THR A 19 7.84 -4.63 -10.33
N PRO A 20 8.57 -5.53 -9.64
CA PRO A 20 8.03 -6.20 -8.47
C PRO A 20 7.63 -5.23 -7.35
N LEU A 21 6.59 -5.59 -6.59
CA LEU A 21 6.26 -4.91 -5.33
C LEU A 21 7.41 -5.05 -4.34
N ALA A 22 7.75 -3.96 -3.66
CA ALA A 22 8.73 -3.95 -2.57
C ALA A 22 8.01 -4.03 -1.23
N ILE A 23 8.41 -4.96 -0.36
CA ILE A 23 7.95 -4.99 1.03
C ILE A 23 8.83 -4.04 1.83
N GLU A 24 8.22 -2.98 2.35
CA GLU A 24 8.90 -1.90 3.03
C GLU A 24 8.31 -1.66 4.41
N THR A 25 9.16 -1.28 5.35
CA THR A 25 8.72 -0.67 6.61
C THR A 25 8.48 0.80 6.37
N VAL A 26 7.26 1.27 6.64
CA VAL A 26 6.84 2.66 6.46
C VAL A 26 6.26 3.22 7.76
N PRO A 27 6.24 4.55 7.96
CA PRO A 27 5.56 5.15 9.10
C PRO A 27 4.06 4.84 9.11
N VAL A 28 3.47 4.70 10.29
CA VAL A 28 2.00 4.67 10.42
C VAL A 28 1.44 6.05 10.03
N PRO A 29 0.50 6.15 9.08
CA PRO A 29 -0.03 7.43 8.63
C PRO A 29 -0.88 8.08 9.73
N GLN A 30 -0.88 9.42 9.78
CA GLN A 30 -1.82 10.18 10.61
C GLN A 30 -3.05 10.56 9.80
N PRO A 31 -4.27 10.15 10.21
CA PRO A 31 -5.48 10.48 9.47
C PRO A 31 -5.81 11.98 9.57
N GLY A 32 -6.23 12.58 8.46
CA GLY A 32 -6.77 13.92 8.38
C GLY A 32 -8.23 14.03 8.86
N ALA A 33 -8.81 15.23 8.71
CA ALA A 33 -10.20 15.46 9.08
C ALA A 33 -11.15 14.65 8.20
N GLY A 34 -11.94 13.76 8.82
CA GLY A 34 -12.88 12.87 8.12
C GLY A 34 -12.28 11.55 7.65
N GLU A 35 -11.01 11.28 7.93
CA GLU A 35 -10.34 10.01 7.59
C GLU A 35 -10.32 9.05 8.79
N LEU A 36 -10.14 7.76 8.49
CA LEU A 36 -10.00 6.70 9.49
C LEU A 36 -8.66 5.99 9.30
N LEU A 37 -7.98 5.72 10.42
CA LEU A 37 -6.83 4.82 10.44
C LEU A 37 -7.30 3.40 10.74
N LEU A 38 -7.00 2.46 9.83
CA LEU A 38 -7.40 1.06 9.95
C LEU A 38 -6.17 0.15 10.08
N GLU A 39 -6.25 -0.82 10.98
CA GLU A 39 -5.33 -1.96 11.00
C GLU A 39 -5.83 -3.00 9.99
N VAL A 40 -5.11 -3.15 8.88
CA VAL A 40 -5.49 -4.07 7.80
C VAL A 40 -5.17 -5.51 8.19
N ALA A 41 -6.20 -6.30 8.53
CA ALA A 41 -6.03 -7.71 8.87
C ALA A 41 -5.70 -8.61 7.67
N ALA A 42 -6.25 -8.28 6.49
CA ALA A 42 -5.98 -8.96 5.22
C ALA A 42 -6.32 -8.04 4.04
N CYS A 43 -5.60 -8.20 2.92
CA CYS A 43 -5.85 -7.49 1.68
C CYS A 43 -5.88 -8.51 0.52
N GLY A 44 -6.95 -8.49 -0.27
CA GLY A 44 -7.05 -9.30 -1.49
C GLY A 44 -6.48 -8.55 -2.69
N LEU A 45 -6.02 -9.29 -3.70
CA LEU A 45 -5.63 -8.75 -4.99
C LEU A 45 -6.74 -9.02 -6.02
N CYS A 46 -7.09 -8.00 -6.79
CA CYS A 46 -8.05 -8.08 -7.88
C CYS A 46 -7.38 -7.85 -9.24
N GLY A 47 -8.12 -8.01 -10.34
CA GLY A 47 -7.59 -7.79 -11.69
C GLY A 47 -7.09 -6.36 -11.91
N THR A 48 -7.71 -5.37 -11.25
CA THR A 48 -7.29 -3.96 -11.31
C THR A 48 -5.87 -3.76 -10.79
N ASP A 49 -5.44 -4.53 -9.78
CA ASP A 49 -4.07 -4.44 -9.25
C ASP A 49 -3.04 -4.90 -10.29
N ILE A 50 -3.41 -5.85 -11.16
CA ILE A 50 -2.55 -6.32 -12.25
C ILE A 50 -2.39 -5.24 -13.32
N HIS A 51 -3.49 -4.64 -13.76
CA HIS A 51 -3.47 -3.54 -14.73
C HIS A 51 -2.63 -2.36 -14.20
N LEU A 52 -2.77 -2.03 -12.91
CA LEU A 52 -1.91 -1.02 -12.25
C LEU A 52 -0.43 -1.44 -12.21
N ALA A 53 -0.15 -2.69 -11.82
CA ALA A 53 1.22 -3.14 -11.56
C ALA A 53 2.01 -3.49 -12.82
N VAL A 54 1.37 -4.01 -13.85
CA VAL A 54 2.03 -4.52 -15.07
C VAL A 54 1.92 -3.50 -16.19
N ASP A 55 0.71 -3.06 -16.50
CA ASP A 55 0.42 -2.26 -17.69
C ASP A 55 0.54 -0.75 -17.41
N GLY A 56 0.22 -0.33 -16.17
CA GLY A 56 0.24 1.07 -15.77
C GLY A 56 -0.78 1.95 -16.52
N ASP A 57 -1.83 1.32 -17.05
CA ASP A 57 -2.85 1.92 -17.93
C ASP A 57 -4.04 2.52 -17.17
N ILE A 58 -4.10 2.32 -15.85
CA ILE A 58 -5.10 2.90 -14.96
C ILE A 58 -4.52 4.12 -14.23
N PRO A 59 -5.20 5.28 -14.23
CA PRO A 59 -4.77 6.45 -13.47
C PRO A 59 -4.74 6.17 -11.95
N VAL A 60 -3.60 6.47 -11.32
CA VAL A 60 -3.46 6.44 -9.86
C VAL A 60 -3.90 7.76 -9.25
N ALA A 61 -4.95 7.72 -8.43
CA ALA A 61 -5.30 8.85 -7.57
C ALA A 61 -4.20 9.04 -6.52
N ARG A 62 -3.74 10.28 -6.34
CA ARG A 62 -2.91 10.66 -5.20
C ARG A 62 -3.82 11.25 -4.14
N THR A 63 -3.94 10.57 -3.01
CA THR A 63 -4.48 11.06 -1.74
C THR A 63 -3.34 11.51 -0.87
#